data_AF-A0A1D9PTR2-F1
#
_entry.id   AF-A0A1D9PTR2-F1
#
_cell.length_a   1.000
_cell.length_b   1.000
_cell.length_c   1.000
_cell.angle_alpha   90.00
_cell.angle_beta   90.00
_cell.angle_gamma   90.00
#
_symmetry.space_group_name_H-M   'P 1'
#
loop_
_entity.id
_entity.type
_entity.pdbx_description
1 polymer ?
#
loop_
_entity_poly.entity_id
_entity_poly.type
_entity_poly.pdbx_seq_one_letter_code
_entity_poly.pdbx_strand_id
1 'polypeptide(L)'
;MKAYIKARADVCHHQNIESAWRGAGLHPFNPQRVFRTLGREFTPEVEISKEPTQFDIFNQVFVNSSPPDIAILQTANNLLNSTIENDTTLSTPVRQYIRKLTIESEQLRAQSIIHQHDTNNLRAIMKKHTIYKKEKRLVLKGHFHISIQELYNTVMEAEKATKVQTMKKGKEKGKVIEYETETEEDIGEEVEDESESDIGDCIIVDC
;
A
#
# COMPACT_ATOMS: atom_id res chain seq x y z
N MET A 1 62.66 12.03 -26.42
CA MET A 1 62.40 12.21 -27.87
C MET A 1 62.90 11.04 -28.73
N LYS A 2 64.14 10.53 -28.58
CA LYS A 2 64.66 9.38 -29.36
C LYS A 2 63.85 8.08 -29.20
N ALA A 3 63.38 7.76 -27.99
CA ALA A 3 62.53 6.60 -27.74
C ALA A 3 61.17 6.67 -28.45
N TYR A 4 60.58 7.87 -28.51
CA TYR A 4 59.32 8.12 -29.21
C TYR A 4 59.48 7.97 -30.74
N ILE A 5 60.57 8.48 -31.31
CA ILE A 5 60.87 8.33 -32.75
C ILE A 5 61.04 6.86 -33.11
N LYS A 6 61.74 6.08 -32.27
CA LYS A 6 61.93 4.63 -32.48
C LYS A 6 60.60 3.87 -32.38
N ALA A 7 59.82 4.12 -31.33
CA ALA A 7 58.51 3.50 -31.15
C ALA A 7 57.53 3.81 -32.30
N ARG A 8 57.57 5.03 -32.85
CA ARG A 8 56.73 5.41 -33.98
C ARG A 8 57.07 4.63 -35.25
N ALA A 9 58.35 4.37 -35.51
CA ALA A 9 58.78 3.54 -36.63
C ALA A 9 58.31 2.08 -36.49
N ASP A 10 58.34 1.54 -35.27
CA ASP A 10 57.88 0.18 -34.97
C ASP A 10 56.34 0.06 -35.03
N VAL A 11 55.61 1.11 -34.62
CA VAL A 11 54.14 1.13 -34.59
C VAL A 11 53.54 1.40 -35.97
N CYS A 12 54.14 2.27 -36.77
CA CYS A 12 53.61 2.70 -38.07
C CYS A 12 54.08 1.79 -39.23
N HIS A 13 54.05 0.47 -39.01
CA HIS A 13 54.32 -0.52 -40.04
C HIS A 13 53.02 -0.93 -40.76
N HIS A 14 53.13 -1.33 -42.03
CA HIS A 14 51.98 -1.63 -42.90
C HIS A 14 50.98 -2.61 -42.27
N GLN A 15 51.47 -3.68 -41.64
CA GLN A 15 50.62 -4.67 -40.96
C GLN A 15 49.83 -4.10 -39.79
N ASN A 16 50.38 -3.14 -39.05
CA ASN A 16 49.68 -2.48 -37.94
C ASN A 16 48.59 -1.54 -38.45
N ILE A 17 48.83 -0.88 -39.59
CA ILE A 17 47.85 -0.01 -40.24
C ILE A 17 46.69 -0.86 -40.78
N GLU A 18 46.99 -1.96 -41.47
CA GLU A 18 45.95 -2.87 -41.98
C GLU A 18 45.17 -3.56 -40.87
N SER A 19 45.84 -3.99 -39.80
CA SER A 19 45.17 -4.59 -38.65
C SER A 19 44.29 -3.57 -37.93
N ALA A 20 44.68 -2.30 -37.87
CA ALA A 20 43.85 -1.22 -37.35
C ALA A 20 42.62 -0.96 -38.23
N TRP A 21 42.77 -0.95 -39.57
CA TRP A 21 41.63 -0.82 -40.49
C TRP A 21 40.67 -2.00 -40.41
N ARG A 22 41.18 -3.23 -40.30
CA ARG A 22 40.37 -4.41 -40.01
C ARG A 22 39.69 -4.27 -38.65
N GLY A 23 40.44 -3.78 -37.66
CA GLY A 23 40.03 -3.42 -36.30
C GLY A 23 38.79 -2.53 -36.25
N ALA A 24 38.81 -1.45 -37.03
CA ALA A 24 37.75 -0.45 -37.15
C ALA A 24 36.62 -0.86 -38.12
N GLY A 25 36.78 -1.95 -38.88
CA GLY A 25 35.83 -2.36 -39.90
C GLY A 25 35.88 -1.50 -41.17
N LEU A 26 37.00 -0.83 -41.42
CA LEU A 26 37.22 -0.05 -42.64
C LEU A 26 37.66 -0.93 -43.82
N HIS A 27 38.33 -2.07 -43.53
CA HIS A 27 38.79 -2.97 -44.59
C HIS A 27 38.76 -4.47 -44.20
N PRO A 28 38.02 -5.33 -44.94
CA PRO A 28 36.94 -4.96 -45.85
C PRO A 28 35.88 -4.12 -45.14
N PHE A 29 35.23 -3.22 -45.86
CA PHE A 29 34.28 -2.29 -45.25
C PHE A 29 33.11 -3.05 -44.59
N ASN A 30 32.95 -2.87 -43.28
CA ASN A 30 31.89 -3.43 -42.47
C ASN A 30 31.17 -2.30 -41.71
N PRO A 31 30.02 -1.82 -42.21
CA PRO A 31 29.34 -0.65 -41.65
C PRO A 31 28.91 -0.87 -40.21
N GLN A 32 28.46 -2.07 -39.85
CA GLN A 32 28.04 -2.38 -38.47
C GLN A 32 29.18 -2.22 -37.47
N ARG A 33 30.39 -2.60 -37.87
CA ARG A 33 31.59 -2.50 -37.04
C ARG A 33 32.03 -1.04 -36.88
N VAL A 34 31.96 -0.26 -37.96
CA VAL A 34 32.24 1.19 -37.95
C VAL A 34 31.27 1.94 -37.03
N PHE A 35 29.96 1.64 -37.09
CA PHE A 35 28.98 2.27 -36.21
C PHE A 35 29.18 1.91 -34.74
N ARG A 36 29.58 0.67 -34.42
CA ARG A 36 29.93 0.26 -33.04
C ARG A 36 31.14 1.01 -32.50
N THR A 37 32.11 1.34 -33.34
CA THR A 37 33.29 2.13 -32.93
C THR A 37 33.00 3.63 -32.81
N LEU A 38 32.09 4.18 -33.63
CA LEU A 38 31.69 5.59 -33.57
C LEU A 38 30.78 5.90 -32.37
N GLY A 39 29.92 4.96 -31.97
CA GLY A 39 28.97 5.14 -30.87
C GLY A 39 29.56 5.05 -29.46
N ARG A 40 30.88 4.84 -29.33
CA ARG A 40 31.56 4.78 -28.04
C ARG A 40 32.38 6.04 -27.79
N GLU A 41 31.71 7.18 -27.79
CA GLU A 41 32.19 8.28 -26.98
C GLU A 41 32.04 7.84 -25.52
N PHE A 42 33.14 7.44 -24.90
CA PHE A 42 33.21 7.47 -23.45
C PHE A 42 33.16 8.94 -23.06
N THR A 43 31.96 9.47 -22.83
CA THR A 43 31.81 10.47 -21.80
C THR A 43 32.34 9.81 -20.52
N PRO A 44 33.43 10.30 -19.91
CA PRO A 44 33.73 9.90 -18.55
C PRO A 44 32.49 10.27 -17.75
N GLU A 45 31.81 9.27 -17.21
CA GLU A 45 30.73 9.47 -16.27
C GLU A 45 31.35 10.20 -15.09
N VAL A 46 31.14 11.52 -15.06
CA VAL A 46 31.49 12.33 -13.91
C VAL A 46 30.56 11.82 -12.82
N GLU A 47 31.11 11.01 -11.91
CA GLU A 47 30.49 10.73 -10.61
C GLU A 47 30.40 12.06 -9.86
N ILE A 48 29.35 12.82 -10.17
CA ILE A 48 28.94 13.95 -9.34
C ILE A 48 28.45 13.32 -8.05
N SER A 49 29.22 13.49 -6.97
CA SER A 49 28.76 13.25 -5.60
C SER A 49 27.44 14.00 -5.42
N LYS A 50 26.31 13.28 -5.50
CA LYS A 50 24.99 13.87 -5.31
C LYS A 50 24.79 14.09 -3.83
N GLU A 51 25.16 15.27 -3.34
CA GLU A 51 24.53 15.77 -2.12
C GLU A 51 23.02 15.82 -2.39
N PRO A 52 22.20 15.21 -1.52
CA PRO A 52 20.75 15.15 -1.74
C PRO A 52 20.22 16.58 -1.80
N THR A 53 19.83 16.99 -2.99
CA THR A 53 19.25 18.31 -3.24
C THR A 53 17.76 18.26 -2.89
N GLN A 54 17.16 19.39 -2.51
CA GLN A 54 15.72 19.49 -2.22
C GLN A 54 14.82 18.88 -3.30
N PHE A 55 15.23 18.96 -4.58
CA PHE A 55 14.50 18.40 -5.72
C PHE A 55 14.61 16.88 -5.88
N ASP A 56 15.52 16.24 -5.15
CA ASP A 56 15.70 14.79 -5.22
C ASP A 56 14.47 14.04 -4.68
N ILE A 57 13.64 14.72 -3.87
CA ILE A 57 12.36 14.20 -3.41
C ILE A 57 11.44 13.78 -4.56
N PHE A 58 11.45 14.49 -5.69
CA PHE A 58 10.63 14.16 -6.86
C PHE A 58 11.05 12.83 -7.49
N ASN A 59 12.32 12.47 -7.39
CA ASN A 59 12.83 11.19 -7.84
C ASN A 59 12.49 10.07 -6.85
N GLN A 60 12.23 10.38 -5.57
CA GLN A 60 12.01 9.37 -4.54
C GLN A 60 10.54 8.95 -4.39
N VAL A 61 9.58 9.83 -4.75
CA VAL A 61 8.13 9.61 -4.51
C VAL A 61 7.64 8.26 -5.07
N PHE A 62 8.07 7.87 -6.28
CA PHE A 62 7.50 6.74 -7.01
C PHE A 62 8.43 5.53 -7.20
N VAL A 63 9.67 5.57 -6.68
CA VAL A 63 10.69 4.56 -7.01
C VAL A 63 10.60 3.32 -6.12
N ASN A 64 10.15 3.46 -4.86
CA ASN A 64 10.37 2.43 -3.85
C ASN A 64 9.11 1.69 -3.37
N SER A 65 7.89 2.19 -3.64
CA SER A 65 6.67 1.51 -3.17
C SER A 65 5.41 1.88 -3.94
N SER A 66 4.51 0.90 -4.08
CA SER A 66 3.10 1.12 -4.37
C SER A 66 2.27 0.57 -3.20
N PRO A 67 1.54 1.42 -2.48
CA PRO A 67 1.38 2.87 -2.66
C PRO A 67 2.64 3.67 -2.31
N PRO A 68 2.87 4.86 -2.92
CA PRO A 68 3.93 5.77 -2.50
C PRO A 68 3.72 6.23 -1.06
N ASP A 69 4.79 6.48 -0.30
CA ASP A 69 4.68 6.95 1.08
C ASP A 69 3.86 8.27 1.16
N ILE A 70 2.93 8.35 2.11
CA ILE A 70 2.06 9.53 2.32
C ILE A 70 2.89 10.76 2.65
N ALA A 71 3.87 10.62 3.54
CA ALA A 71 4.65 11.76 4.02
C ALA A 71 5.52 12.32 2.90
N ILE A 72 6.15 11.43 2.11
CA ILE A 72 6.98 11.80 0.96
C ILE A 72 6.14 12.42 -0.15
N LEU A 73 4.94 11.90 -0.43
CA LEU A 73 4.06 12.47 -1.44
C LEU A 73 3.58 13.88 -1.05
N GLN A 74 3.13 14.09 0.19
CA GLN A 74 2.68 15.40 0.66
C GLN A 74 3.81 16.43 0.66
N THR A 75 5.00 16.04 1.10
CA THR A 75 6.18 16.92 1.09
C THR A 75 6.60 17.29 -0.33
N ALA A 76 6.56 16.33 -1.28
CA ALA A 76 6.80 16.60 -2.69
C ALA A 76 5.74 17.55 -3.30
N ASN A 77 4.46 17.31 -3.03
CA ASN A 77 3.35 18.14 -3.48
C ASN A 77 3.46 19.59 -2.97
N ASN A 78 3.80 19.76 -1.69
CA ASN A 78 4.05 21.06 -1.10
C ASN A 78 5.24 21.76 -1.75
N LEU A 79 6.35 21.04 -1.95
CA LEU A 79 7.52 21.58 -2.64
C LEU A 79 7.21 22.03 -4.08
N LEU A 80 6.44 21.22 -4.82
CA LEU A 80 6.01 21.54 -6.17
C LEU A 80 5.19 22.84 -6.19
N ASN A 81 4.19 22.93 -5.32
CA ASN A 81 3.34 24.11 -5.21
C ASN A 81 4.16 25.36 -4.81
N SER A 82 5.09 25.24 -3.86
CA SER A 82 5.97 26.36 -3.47
C SER A 82 6.92 26.79 -4.59
N THR A 83 7.44 25.84 -5.37
CA THR A 83 8.35 26.14 -6.49
C THR A 83 7.61 26.89 -7.59
N ILE A 84 6.41 26.43 -7.94
CA ILE A 84 5.58 27.04 -8.98
C ILE A 84 5.13 28.44 -8.60
N GLU A 85 4.83 28.72 -7.33
CA GLU A 85 4.41 30.07 -6.92
C GLU A 85 5.49 31.13 -7.08
N ASN A 86 6.75 30.74 -6.93
CA ASN A 86 7.89 31.63 -7.11
C ASN A 86 8.33 31.71 -8.59
N ASP A 87 7.79 30.86 -9.45
CA ASP A 87 8.14 30.79 -10.86
C ASP A 87 7.34 31.83 -11.67
N THR A 88 8.06 32.76 -12.29
CA THR A 88 7.49 33.81 -13.15
C THR A 88 7.41 33.39 -14.61
N THR A 89 8.01 32.25 -14.98
CA THR A 89 8.03 31.75 -16.37
C THR A 89 6.71 31.09 -16.78
N LEU A 90 5.99 30.50 -15.82
CA LEU A 90 4.73 29.82 -16.05
C LEU A 90 3.55 30.78 -16.04
N SER A 91 2.67 30.63 -17.04
CA SER A 91 1.42 31.40 -17.11
C SER A 91 0.51 31.07 -15.92
N THR A 92 -0.19 32.08 -15.42
CA THR A 92 -1.10 31.95 -14.25
C THR A 92 -2.12 30.81 -14.37
N PRO A 93 -2.77 30.57 -15.52
CA PRO A 93 -3.70 29.45 -15.67
C PRO A 93 -3.02 28.08 -15.48
N VAL A 94 -1.79 27.92 -15.97
CA VAL A 94 -1.03 26.67 -15.81
C VAL A 94 -0.68 26.43 -14.36
N ARG A 95 -0.23 27.46 -13.62
CA ARG A 95 0.06 27.34 -12.18
C ARG A 95 -1.18 26.93 -11.38
N GLN A 96 -2.31 27.56 -11.66
CA GLN A 96 -3.59 27.24 -11.00
C GLN A 96 -4.02 25.80 -11.31
N TYR A 97 -3.85 25.35 -12.55
CA TYR A 97 -4.18 23.97 -12.92
C TYR A 97 -3.30 22.96 -12.18
N ILE A 98 -1.98 23.20 -12.10
CA ILE A 98 -1.09 22.31 -11.36
C ILE A 98 -1.48 22.25 -9.88
N ARG A 99 -1.79 23.40 -9.25
CA ARG A 99 -2.29 23.42 -7.86
C ARG A 99 -3.55 22.60 -7.66
N LYS A 100 -4.52 22.75 -8.56
CA LYS A 100 -5.76 21.96 -8.53
C LYS A 100 -5.45 20.48 -8.66
N LEU A 101 -4.60 20.08 -9.60
CA LEU A 101 -4.16 18.69 -9.73
C LEU A 101 -3.55 18.14 -8.44
N THR A 102 -2.70 18.91 -7.77
CA THR A 102 -2.09 18.49 -6.51
C THR A 102 -3.15 18.22 -5.44
N ILE A 103 -4.11 19.14 -5.26
CA ILE A 103 -5.21 19.01 -4.29
C ILE A 103 -6.11 17.80 -4.62
N GLU A 104 -6.54 17.70 -5.87
CA GLU A 104 -7.42 16.60 -6.32
C GLU A 104 -6.72 15.24 -6.17
N SER A 105 -5.41 15.17 -6.39
CA SER A 105 -4.65 13.93 -6.21
C SER A 105 -4.64 13.46 -4.75
N GLU A 106 -4.53 14.40 -3.80
CA GLU A 106 -4.58 14.10 -2.36
C GLU A 106 -5.98 13.68 -1.93
N GLN A 107 -7.01 14.36 -2.42
CA GLN A 107 -8.42 14.02 -2.16
C GLN A 107 -8.78 12.64 -2.70
N LEU A 108 -8.43 12.36 -3.97
CA LEU A 108 -8.67 11.07 -4.60
C LEU A 108 -7.99 9.94 -3.81
N ARG A 109 -6.78 10.20 -3.31
CA ARG A 109 -6.07 9.24 -2.48
C ARG A 109 -6.75 9.01 -1.14
N ALA A 110 -7.20 10.07 -0.46
CA ALA A 110 -7.96 9.94 0.79
C ALA A 110 -9.24 9.11 0.59
N GLN A 111 -9.98 9.38 -0.49
CA GLN A 111 -11.15 8.57 -0.89
C GLN A 111 -10.76 7.11 -1.14
N SER A 112 -9.66 6.85 -1.84
CA SER A 112 -9.16 5.50 -2.08
C SER A 112 -8.86 4.74 -0.78
N ILE A 113 -8.30 5.40 0.24
CA ILE A 113 -8.01 4.79 1.54
C ILE A 113 -9.31 4.41 2.26
N ILE A 114 -10.29 5.31 2.27
CA ILE A 114 -11.61 5.09 2.88
C ILE A 114 -12.30 3.90 2.20
N HIS A 115 -12.37 3.90 0.87
CA HIS A 115 -12.97 2.79 0.13
C HIS A 115 -12.23 1.46 0.35
N GLN A 116 -10.90 1.49 0.46
CA GLN A 116 -10.12 0.30 0.76
C GLN A 116 -10.42 -0.23 2.17
N HIS A 117 -10.63 0.65 3.14
CA HIS A 117 -11.06 0.29 4.49
C HIS A 117 -12.45 -0.34 4.49
N ASP A 118 -13.43 0.30 3.84
CA ASP A 118 -14.82 -0.17 3.79
C ASP A 118 -14.94 -1.53 3.10
N THR A 119 -14.25 -1.70 1.98
CA THR A 119 -14.23 -2.99 1.27
C THR A 119 -13.59 -4.10 2.11
N ASN A 120 -12.55 -3.79 2.89
CA ASN A 120 -11.94 -4.74 3.81
C ASN A 120 -12.88 -5.09 4.97
N ASN A 121 -13.61 -4.11 5.53
CA ASN A 121 -14.60 -4.33 6.57
C ASN A 121 -15.76 -5.22 6.07
N LEU A 122 -16.36 -4.87 4.93
CA LEU A 122 -17.42 -5.66 4.30
C LEU A 122 -16.96 -7.09 4.02
N ARG A 123 -15.73 -7.26 3.50
CA ARG A 123 -15.13 -8.57 3.28
C ARG A 123 -14.97 -9.36 4.57
N ALA A 124 -14.59 -8.72 5.68
CA ALA A 124 -14.48 -9.37 6.99
C ALA A 124 -15.85 -9.84 7.52
N ILE A 125 -16.89 -9.00 7.39
CA ILE A 125 -18.27 -9.36 7.76
C ILE A 125 -18.77 -10.53 6.91
N MET A 126 -18.56 -10.48 5.58
CA MET A 126 -18.95 -11.56 4.67
C MET A 126 -18.23 -12.88 5.01
N LYS A 127 -16.94 -12.83 5.36
CA LYS A 127 -16.19 -14.01 5.83
C LYS A 127 -16.81 -14.57 7.11
N LYS A 128 -17.09 -13.73 8.12
CA LYS A 128 -17.77 -14.15 9.36
C LYS A 128 -19.12 -14.81 9.06
N HIS A 129 -19.97 -14.20 8.22
CA HIS A 129 -21.25 -14.76 7.82
C HIS A 129 -21.12 -16.08 7.06
N THR A 130 -20.09 -16.21 6.22
CA THR A 130 -19.80 -17.46 5.51
C THR A 130 -19.40 -18.57 6.48
N ILE A 131 -18.61 -18.25 7.51
CA ILE A 131 -18.23 -19.19 8.58
C ILE A 131 -19.48 -19.60 9.38
N TYR A 132 -20.29 -18.67 9.85
CA TYR A 132 -21.54 -18.98 10.55
C TYR A 132 -22.53 -19.78 9.70
N LYS A 133 -22.60 -19.54 8.38
CA LYS A 133 -23.40 -20.32 7.44
C LYS A 133 -22.92 -21.77 7.32
N LYS A 134 -21.60 -22.01 7.41
CA LYS A 134 -20.98 -23.35 7.33
C LYS A 134 -21.06 -24.13 8.64
N GLU A 135 -21.05 -23.45 9.78
CA GLU A 135 -21.02 -24.11 11.11
C GLU A 135 -22.42 -24.33 11.67
N LYS A 136 -23.10 -23.29 12.16
CA LYS A 136 -24.40 -23.43 12.87
C LYS A 136 -25.59 -23.60 11.92
N ARG A 137 -25.61 -22.88 10.79
CA ARG A 137 -26.73 -22.99 9.83
C ARG A 137 -26.65 -24.24 8.95
N LEU A 138 -25.48 -24.85 8.74
CA LEU A 138 -25.39 -26.13 8.02
C LEU A 138 -26.05 -27.26 8.82
N VAL A 139 -25.89 -27.26 10.14
CA VAL A 139 -26.56 -28.20 11.05
C VAL A 139 -28.08 -28.02 11.05
N LEU A 140 -28.57 -26.78 10.91
CA LEU A 140 -30.00 -26.47 10.89
C LEU A 140 -30.64 -26.51 9.49
N LYS A 141 -29.85 -26.46 8.41
CA LYS A 141 -30.34 -26.48 7.03
C LYS A 141 -30.62 -27.92 6.60
N GLY A 142 -31.86 -28.35 6.82
CA GLY A 142 -32.34 -29.71 6.53
C GLY A 142 -33.18 -30.32 7.64
N HIS A 143 -33.21 -29.69 8.83
CA HIS A 143 -34.07 -30.09 9.94
C HIS A 143 -35.25 -29.11 10.06
N PHE A 144 -36.36 -29.42 9.38
CA PHE A 144 -37.66 -28.87 9.73
C PHE A 144 -38.17 -29.61 10.98
N HIS A 145 -37.80 -29.17 12.18
CA HIS A 145 -38.46 -29.65 13.38
C HIS A 145 -39.81 -28.92 13.51
N ILE A 146 -40.90 -29.67 13.35
CA ILE A 146 -42.28 -29.17 13.45
C ILE A 146 -42.75 -29.14 14.93
N SER A 147 -41.90 -29.38 15.92
CA SER A 147 -42.31 -29.27 17.33
C SER A 147 -41.30 -28.53 18.21
N ILE A 148 -41.80 -27.52 18.92
CA ILE A 148 -41.11 -26.72 19.95
C ILE A 148 -40.44 -27.61 21.01
N GLN A 149 -40.97 -28.81 21.22
CA GLN A 149 -40.50 -29.76 22.24
C GLN A 149 -39.17 -30.44 21.87
N GLU A 150 -38.94 -30.71 20.57
CA GLU A 150 -37.66 -31.27 20.09
C GLU A 150 -36.54 -30.23 20.16
N LEU A 151 -36.84 -28.95 19.92
CA LEU A 151 -35.90 -27.86 20.14
C LEU A 151 -35.52 -27.70 21.61
N TYR A 152 -36.49 -27.79 22.53
CA TYR A 152 -36.22 -27.66 23.96
C TYR A 152 -35.28 -28.77 24.47
N ASN A 153 -35.52 -30.02 24.03
CA ASN A 153 -34.69 -31.16 24.44
C ASN A 153 -33.27 -31.06 23.87
N THR A 154 -33.11 -30.68 22.60
CA THR A 154 -31.78 -30.52 21.98
C THR A 154 -30.96 -29.39 22.61
N VAL A 155 -31.61 -28.28 23.00
CA VAL A 155 -30.94 -27.18 23.73
C VAL A 155 -30.50 -27.63 25.13
N MET A 156 -31.36 -28.34 25.87
CA MET A 156 -31.00 -28.88 27.18
C MET A 156 -29.81 -29.85 27.12
N GLU A 157 -29.75 -30.71 26.11
CA GLU A 157 -28.65 -31.67 25.93
C GLU A 157 -27.32 -30.96 25.60
N ALA A 158 -27.36 -29.94 24.74
CA ALA A 158 -26.19 -29.12 24.41
C ALA A 158 -25.66 -28.31 25.61
N GLU A 159 -26.55 -27.82 26.48
CA GLU A 159 -26.19 -27.10 27.71
C GLU A 159 -25.51 -28.03 28.73
N LYS A 160 -26.01 -29.26 28.88
CA LYS A 160 -25.38 -30.29 29.72
C LYS A 160 -24.01 -30.68 29.19
N ALA A 161 -23.85 -30.81 27.87
CA ALA A 161 -22.56 -31.15 27.27
C ALA A 161 -21.50 -30.06 27.46
N THR A 162 -21.89 -28.79 27.39
CA THR A 162 -20.98 -27.65 27.62
C THR A 162 -20.59 -27.50 29.10
N LYS A 163 -21.53 -27.71 30.04
CA LYS A 163 -21.23 -27.75 31.49
C LYS A 163 -20.27 -28.88 31.89
N VAL A 164 -20.36 -30.05 31.25
CA VAL A 164 -19.41 -31.15 31.50
C VAL A 164 -18.04 -30.87 30.89
N GLN A 165 -17.96 -30.18 29.75
CA GLN A 165 -16.67 -29.77 29.15
C GLN A 165 -15.95 -28.70 29.98
N THR A 166 -16.66 -27.74 30.57
CA THR A 166 -16.05 -26.73 31.46
C THR A 166 -15.54 -27.36 32.76
N MET A 167 -16.29 -28.32 33.34
CA MET A 167 -15.83 -29.08 34.51
C MET A 167 -14.63 -30.00 34.22
N LYS A 168 -14.53 -30.58 33.01
CA LYS A 168 -13.35 -31.37 32.60
C LYS A 168 -12.11 -30.49 32.39
N LYS A 169 -12.27 -29.28 31.84
CA LYS A 169 -11.16 -28.31 31.72
C LYS A 169 -10.68 -27.75 33.07
N GLY A 170 -11.52 -27.76 34.11
CA GLY A 170 -11.14 -27.29 35.45
C GLY A 170 -10.29 -28.27 36.28
N LYS A 171 -10.24 -29.56 35.92
CA LYS A 171 -9.51 -30.59 36.71
C LYS A 171 -8.06 -30.83 36.30
N GLU A 172 -7.57 -30.17 35.24
CA GLU A 172 -6.20 -30.40 34.71
C GLU A 172 -5.21 -29.26 35.01
N LYS A 173 -5.56 -28.31 35.90
CA LYS A 173 -4.61 -27.30 36.40
C LYS A 173 -4.45 -27.43 37.91
N GLY A 174 -3.38 -28.10 38.32
CA GLY A 174 -2.97 -28.15 39.72
C GLY A 174 -2.24 -26.88 40.18
N LYS A 175 -2.66 -26.42 41.36
CA LYS A 175 -1.87 -25.81 42.47
C LYS A 175 -1.49 -24.30 42.43
N VAL A 176 -1.82 -23.67 43.58
CA VAL A 176 -1.35 -22.40 44.21
C VAL A 176 -1.98 -21.13 43.57
N ILE A 177 -2.68 -20.19 44.25
CA ILE A 177 -2.56 -19.54 45.57
C ILE A 177 -3.97 -19.17 46.11
N GLU A 178 -4.12 -19.21 47.44
CA GLU A 178 -5.26 -18.78 48.27
C GLU A 178 -5.05 -17.32 48.72
N TYR A 179 -5.98 -16.40 48.44
CA TYR A 179 -6.60 -15.46 49.40
C TYR A 179 -7.85 -14.77 48.80
N GLU A 180 -8.92 -14.85 49.60
CA GLU A 180 -9.96 -13.85 49.94
C GLU A 180 -10.98 -13.35 48.88
N THR A 181 -12.24 -13.71 49.18
CA THR A 181 -13.52 -12.96 49.11
C THR A 181 -13.43 -11.50 48.64
N GLU A 182 -14.33 -10.99 47.79
CA GLU A 182 -15.66 -10.53 48.18
C GLU A 182 -16.54 -10.20 46.95
N THR A 183 -17.83 -10.52 47.10
CA THR A 183 -19.09 -9.91 46.60
C THR A 183 -19.22 -9.18 45.25
N GLU A 184 -20.36 -9.48 44.64
CA GLU A 184 -21.00 -8.78 43.53
C GLU A 184 -21.14 -7.28 43.76
N GLU A 185 -20.94 -6.49 42.71
CA GLU A 185 -21.68 -5.23 42.53
C GLU A 185 -21.87 -4.93 41.04
N ASP A 186 -23.16 -4.90 40.71
CA ASP A 186 -23.80 -4.30 39.55
C ASP A 186 -23.37 -2.84 39.40
N ILE A 187 -22.83 -2.46 38.24
CA ILE A 187 -22.62 -1.06 37.88
C ILE A 187 -23.31 -0.84 36.54
N GLY A 188 -24.54 -0.34 36.64
CA GLY A 188 -25.20 0.39 35.57
C GLY A 188 -24.41 1.66 35.27
N GLU A 189 -24.07 1.84 34.00
CA GLU A 189 -23.49 3.09 33.52
C GLU A 189 -24.64 3.91 32.91
N GLU A 190 -25.12 4.86 33.72
CA GLU A 190 -25.90 6.00 33.26
C GLU A 190 -25.04 6.81 32.28
N VAL A 191 -25.61 7.15 31.13
CA VAL A 191 -25.16 8.29 30.34
C VAL A 191 -26.41 9.08 29.99
N GLU A 192 -26.66 10.13 30.77
CA GLU A 192 -27.42 11.29 30.31
C GLU A 192 -26.63 11.95 29.18
N ASP A 193 -27.31 12.31 28.08
CA ASP A 193 -27.44 13.73 27.75
C ASP A 193 -28.39 14.00 26.57
N GLU A 194 -29.21 15.02 26.81
CA GLU A 194 -29.78 16.00 25.87
C GLU A 194 -30.88 15.56 24.88
N SER A 195 -32.10 15.74 25.36
CA SER A 195 -33.26 16.13 24.56
C SER A 195 -33.06 17.52 23.94
N GLU A 196 -33.22 17.64 22.62
CA GLU A 196 -34.08 18.62 21.92
C GLU A 196 -33.92 18.53 20.38
N SER A 197 -34.97 18.13 19.66
CA SER A 197 -35.58 18.94 18.60
C SER A 197 -36.63 18.12 17.80
N ASP A 198 -37.87 18.45 18.14
CA ASP A 198 -39.09 18.52 17.35
C ASP A 198 -38.94 18.57 15.80
N ILE A 199 -39.47 17.57 15.10
CA ILE A 199 -40.42 17.72 13.97
C ILE A 199 -40.82 16.34 13.46
N GLY A 200 -42.04 15.93 13.80
CA GLY A 200 -42.74 14.83 13.17
C GLY A 200 -43.38 15.31 11.86
N ASP A 201 -42.90 14.78 10.74
CA ASP A 201 -43.47 15.06 9.43
C ASP A 201 -44.76 14.24 9.25
N CYS A 202 -45.90 14.85 9.59
CA CYS A 202 -47.23 14.27 9.39
C CYS A 202 -47.67 14.44 7.93
N ILE A 203 -47.88 13.32 7.24
CA ILE A 203 -48.49 13.31 5.91
C ILE A 203 -49.99 13.49 6.08
N ILE A 204 -50.53 14.62 5.61
CA ILE A 204 -51.98 14.85 5.54
C ILE A 204 -52.51 14.07 4.32
N VAL A 205 -53.48 13.18 4.55
CA VAL A 205 -54.27 12.54 3.50
C VAL A 205 -55.58 13.31 3.41
N ASP A 206 -55.75 14.10 2.35
CA ASP A 206 -57.04 14.72 2.04
C ASP A 206 -58.03 13.64 1.58
N CYS A 207 -59.21 13.61 2.20
CA CYS A 207 -60.39 12.85 1.79
C CYS A 207 -61.23 13.64 0.79
#